data_AF-A0A3G5T634-F1
#
_entry.id   AF-A0A3G5T634-F1
#
_cell.length_a   1.000
_cell.length_b   1.000
_cell.length_c   1.000
_cell.angle_alpha   90.00
_cell.angle_beta   90.00
_cell.angle_gamma   90.00
#
_symmetry.space_group_name_H-M   'P 1'
#
loop_
_entity.id
_entity.type
_entity.pdbx_description
1 polymer ?
#
loop_
_entity_poly.entity_id
_entity_poly.type
_entity_poly.pdbx_seq_one_letter_code
_entity_poly.pdbx_strand_id
1 'polypeptide(L)'
;MMSHTSTSLPPLTQRTRSLPSRLVAVLLTTMLVCVSAVISNVAPVGGSSASAAELPHGKERFVVAIGGLQASSTQNWVRLGQYEFHGDGTVTERHWHWSQRNRVDRTYTGFVARNCPTRECEIQTAGGYEFTGSSKTLDGTYTVDGNTLEITWNDGQFWEKWEMTTTADGALVSLEYVDSDFGATHGYGYGSNAAWNDRVSNADIAAADHSNFEHSYRLWKTTHSNPDPHIDSGDGSPFWVTDWSVCSGGSCLGARTDGGTSGTDYYVSPARSPIGHRRDTMWSWRLSNADGRNEYCYTGNSHVKPMMQVVDDNGEFHGWVGVEASLNETVPEQGAYGDDIGVFKIAS
;
A
#
# COMPACT_ATOMS: atom_id res chain seq x y z
N MET A 1 -28.52 -29.20 45.31
CA MET A 1 -29.02 -30.10 44.25
C MET A 1 -29.26 -29.27 43.00
N MET A 2 -28.26 -29.18 42.14
CA MET A 2 -28.38 -28.64 40.78
C MET A 2 -27.60 -29.57 39.87
N SER A 3 -28.30 -30.12 38.88
CA SER A 3 -27.84 -31.20 38.00
C SER A 3 -27.05 -30.60 36.84
N HIS A 4 -25.81 -31.08 36.65
CA HIS A 4 -25.00 -30.79 35.47
C HIS A 4 -25.36 -31.78 34.36
N THR A 5 -25.92 -31.29 33.25
CA THR A 5 -26.05 -32.03 32.00
C THR A 5 -24.88 -31.71 31.08
N SER A 6 -24.00 -32.70 30.94
CA SER A 6 -22.89 -32.74 29.99
C SER A 6 -23.39 -33.32 28.65
N THR A 7 -23.38 -32.53 27.59
CA THR A 7 -23.66 -32.99 26.21
C THR A 7 -22.34 -33.29 25.49
N SER A 8 -22.10 -34.58 25.23
CA SER A 8 -20.99 -35.08 24.42
C SER A 8 -21.27 -34.91 22.92
N LEU A 9 -20.31 -34.35 22.18
CA LEU A 9 -20.31 -34.31 20.72
C LEU A 9 -19.84 -35.65 20.11
N PRO A 10 -20.36 -36.07 18.94
CA PRO A 10 -19.91 -37.27 18.25
C PRO A 10 -18.61 -37.04 17.46
N PRO A 11 -17.85 -38.11 17.15
CA PRO A 11 -16.54 -38.00 16.49
C PRO A 11 -16.66 -37.71 14.99
N LEU A 12 -15.80 -36.81 14.51
CA LEU A 12 -15.59 -36.52 13.08
C LEU A 12 -14.96 -37.73 12.38
N THR A 13 -15.66 -38.28 11.39
CA THR A 13 -15.17 -39.35 10.53
C THR A 13 -14.30 -38.76 9.41
N GLN A 14 -12.98 -38.98 9.49
CA GLN A 14 -12.05 -38.70 8.39
C GLN A 14 -12.33 -39.66 7.21
N ARG A 15 -12.79 -39.13 6.09
CA ARG A 15 -12.77 -39.84 4.80
C ARG A 15 -11.55 -39.40 3.99
N THR A 16 -10.47 -40.16 4.12
CA THR A 16 -9.35 -40.15 3.19
C THR A 16 -9.77 -40.86 1.91
N ARG A 17 -9.94 -40.12 0.80
CA ARG A 17 -10.03 -40.70 -0.55
C ARG A 17 -8.63 -40.74 -1.16
N SER A 18 -8.02 -41.92 -1.09
CA SER A 18 -6.87 -42.31 -1.90
C SER A 18 -7.30 -42.46 -3.36
N LEU A 19 -6.67 -41.73 -4.28
CA LEU A 19 -6.76 -41.99 -5.72
C LEU A 19 -5.79 -43.13 -6.08
N PRO A 20 -6.21 -44.13 -6.87
CA PRO A 20 -5.33 -45.21 -7.27
C PRO A 20 -4.40 -44.78 -8.41
N SER A 21 -3.10 -44.93 -8.17
CA SER A 21 -2.06 -45.00 -9.18
C SER A 21 -2.36 -46.17 -10.13
N ARG A 22 -2.59 -45.88 -11.41
CA ARG A 22 -2.50 -46.88 -12.48
C ARG A 22 -1.37 -46.53 -13.42
N LEU A 23 -0.35 -47.37 -13.36
CA LEU A 23 0.56 -47.67 -14.46
C LEU A 23 -0.24 -47.87 -15.77
N VAL A 24 0.19 -47.20 -16.84
CA VAL A 24 0.10 -47.74 -18.20
C VAL A 24 1.47 -47.55 -18.83
N ALA A 25 2.07 -48.66 -19.22
CA ALA A 25 3.32 -48.74 -19.93
C ALA A 25 3.06 -49.06 -21.42
N VAL A 26 4.07 -48.71 -22.23
CA VAL A 26 4.38 -49.25 -23.57
C VAL A 26 3.56 -48.70 -24.74
N LEU A 27 4.21 -47.97 -25.66
CA LEU A 27 4.57 -48.51 -26.99
C LEU A 27 5.57 -47.61 -27.73
N LEU A 28 6.64 -48.26 -28.22
CA LEU A 28 7.56 -47.79 -29.26
C LEU A 28 6.80 -47.55 -30.57
N THR A 29 7.13 -46.46 -31.28
CA THR A 29 7.28 -46.54 -32.74
C THR A 29 8.25 -45.50 -33.28
N THR A 30 9.30 -46.02 -33.89
CA THR A 30 10.31 -45.37 -34.73
C THR A 30 9.73 -45.09 -36.12
N MET A 31 9.87 -43.86 -36.63
CA MET A 31 9.88 -43.50 -38.06
C MET A 31 10.25 -42.02 -38.15
N LEU A 32 10.86 -41.46 -39.18
CA LEU A 32 11.71 -41.88 -40.29
C LEU A 32 12.05 -40.53 -40.95
N VAL A 33 13.31 -40.36 -41.31
CA VAL A 33 13.90 -39.17 -41.92
C VAL A 33 13.15 -38.73 -43.19
N CYS A 34 12.84 -37.43 -43.29
CA CYS A 34 12.75 -36.71 -44.56
C CYS A 34 13.43 -35.33 -44.40
N VAL A 35 14.72 -35.29 -44.72
CA VAL A 35 15.47 -34.06 -44.97
C VAL A 35 15.01 -33.50 -46.31
N SER A 36 14.34 -32.36 -46.29
CA SER A 36 14.11 -31.53 -47.48
C SER A 36 14.71 -30.16 -47.21
N ALA A 37 15.94 -29.97 -47.69
CA ALA A 37 16.62 -28.69 -47.68
C ALA A 37 15.99 -27.78 -48.76
N VAL A 38 15.00 -26.98 -48.36
CA VAL A 38 14.52 -25.85 -49.16
C VAL A 38 15.36 -24.64 -48.77
N ILE A 39 16.33 -24.29 -49.62
CA ILE A 39 17.10 -23.04 -49.51
C ILE A 39 16.18 -21.92 -50.02
N SER A 40 15.31 -21.43 -49.15
CA SER A 40 14.57 -20.19 -49.39
C SER A 40 15.52 -19.02 -49.14
N ASN A 41 15.80 -18.24 -50.20
CA ASN A 41 16.39 -16.92 -50.09
C ASN A 41 15.41 -15.99 -49.35
N VAL A 42 15.42 -16.06 -48.01
CA VAL A 42 14.73 -15.08 -47.18
C VAL A 42 15.59 -13.83 -47.21
N ALA A 43 15.19 -12.85 -48.02
CA ALA A 43 15.74 -11.51 -47.93
C ALA A 43 15.62 -11.05 -46.46
N PRO A 44 16.67 -10.44 -45.87
CA PRO A 44 16.57 -9.91 -44.53
C PRO A 44 15.51 -8.81 -44.55
N VAL A 45 14.31 -9.15 -44.10
CA VAL A 45 13.33 -8.15 -43.70
C VAL A 45 14.03 -7.42 -42.56
N GLY A 46 14.51 -6.20 -42.83
CA GLY A 46 15.11 -5.35 -41.83
C GLY A 46 14.08 -5.14 -40.73
N GLY A 47 14.13 -5.97 -39.70
CA GLY A 47 13.32 -5.81 -38.52
C GLY A 47 13.72 -4.48 -37.91
N SER A 48 12.83 -3.49 -38.00
CA SER A 48 12.92 -2.31 -37.15
C SER A 48 13.05 -2.83 -35.72
N SER A 49 14.25 -2.75 -35.17
CA SER A 49 14.45 -3.01 -33.76
C SER A 49 13.61 -1.95 -33.05
N ALA A 50 12.53 -2.37 -32.40
CA ALA A 50 11.77 -1.46 -31.55
C ALA A 50 12.78 -0.85 -30.57
N SER A 51 12.92 0.48 -30.61
CA SER A 51 13.76 1.17 -29.63
C SER A 51 13.18 0.87 -28.26
N ALA A 52 14.02 0.46 -27.31
CA ALA A 52 13.60 0.36 -25.93
C ALA A 52 13.02 1.71 -25.49
N ALA A 53 11.86 1.70 -24.84
CA ALA A 53 11.31 2.88 -24.24
C ALA A 53 12.23 3.34 -23.10
N GLU A 54 12.41 4.65 -22.98
CA GLU A 54 13.14 5.22 -21.86
C GLU A 54 12.35 4.94 -20.57
N LEU A 55 13.01 4.39 -19.54
CA LEU A 55 12.40 4.23 -18.23
C LEU A 55 12.33 5.61 -17.53
N PRO A 56 11.29 5.89 -16.71
CA PRO A 56 11.17 7.18 -16.01
C PRO A 56 12.39 7.45 -15.12
N HIS A 57 13.29 8.33 -15.58
CA HIS A 57 14.64 8.54 -15.02
C HIS A 57 15.41 7.25 -14.70
N GLY A 58 15.25 6.21 -15.52
CA GLY A 58 15.95 4.93 -15.34
C GLY A 58 15.44 4.07 -14.18
N LYS A 59 14.22 4.32 -13.66
CA LYS A 59 13.62 3.54 -12.56
C LYS A 59 12.51 2.64 -13.05
N GLU A 60 12.46 1.42 -12.52
CA GLU A 60 11.43 0.43 -12.86
C GLU A 60 10.24 0.44 -11.90
N ARG A 61 10.42 0.74 -10.61
CA ARG A 61 9.42 0.46 -9.56
C ARG A 61 9.06 1.70 -8.78
N PHE A 62 7.78 2.06 -8.79
CA PHE A 62 7.26 3.24 -8.10
C PHE A 62 6.18 2.89 -7.09
N VAL A 63 6.30 3.40 -5.87
CA VAL A 63 5.20 3.41 -4.89
C VAL A 63 4.42 4.71 -5.10
N VAL A 64 3.09 4.63 -5.21
CA VAL A 64 2.25 5.78 -5.57
C VAL A 64 1.00 5.84 -4.71
N ALA A 65 0.67 7.01 -4.16
CA ALA A 65 -0.62 7.33 -3.59
C ALA A 65 -1.30 8.40 -4.45
N ILE A 66 -2.55 8.18 -4.84
CA ILE A 66 -3.32 9.12 -5.66
C ILE A 66 -4.78 9.16 -5.19
N GLY A 67 -5.41 10.33 -5.23
CA GLY A 67 -6.78 10.49 -4.76
C GLY A 67 -7.58 11.56 -5.49
N GLY A 68 -8.88 11.29 -5.65
CA GLY A 68 -9.88 12.27 -6.04
C GLY A 68 -10.53 12.86 -4.81
N LEU A 69 -10.08 14.05 -4.41
CA LEU A 69 -10.44 14.73 -3.17
C LEU A 69 -11.12 16.07 -3.51
N GLN A 70 -12.37 16.20 -3.11
CA GLN A 70 -13.18 17.40 -3.29
C GLN A 70 -13.86 17.72 -1.96
N ALA A 71 -13.59 18.91 -1.42
CA ALA A 71 -14.16 19.37 -0.14
C ALA A 71 -15.69 19.15 -0.11
N SER A 72 -16.41 19.60 -1.13
CA SER A 72 -17.87 19.52 -1.22
C SER A 72 -18.45 18.12 -1.51
N SER A 73 -17.63 17.07 -1.53
CA SER A 73 -18.05 15.71 -1.88
C SER A 73 -17.86 14.76 -0.72
N THR A 74 -18.78 13.82 -0.55
CA THR A 74 -18.63 12.63 0.32
C THR A 74 -18.42 11.37 -0.52
N GLN A 75 -17.86 11.54 -1.71
CA GLN A 75 -17.63 10.48 -2.69
C GLN A 75 -16.16 10.40 -3.07
N ASN A 76 -15.29 10.89 -2.18
CA ASN A 76 -13.85 10.88 -2.38
C ASN A 76 -13.33 9.45 -2.42
N TRP A 77 -12.16 9.30 -3.01
CA TRP A 77 -11.50 8.02 -3.15
C TRP A 77 -9.98 8.20 -3.14
N VAL A 78 -9.29 7.16 -2.71
CA VAL A 78 -7.83 7.08 -2.70
C VAL A 78 -7.37 5.70 -3.17
N ARG A 79 -6.21 5.69 -3.81
CA ARG A 79 -5.53 4.51 -4.31
C ARG A 79 -4.09 4.52 -3.84
N LEU A 80 -3.62 3.39 -3.34
CA LEU A 80 -2.21 3.14 -3.02
C LEU A 80 -1.72 2.02 -3.93
N GLY A 81 -0.71 2.30 -4.75
CA GLY A 81 -0.30 1.48 -5.89
C GLY A 81 1.20 1.20 -5.93
N GLN A 82 1.53 0.13 -6.65
CA GLN A 82 2.85 -0.31 -7.07
C GLN A 82 2.87 -0.25 -8.58
N TYR A 83 3.66 0.65 -9.17
CA TYR A 83 3.81 0.73 -10.61
C TYR A 83 5.11 0.06 -11.01
N GLU A 84 5.06 -0.79 -12.02
CA GLU A 84 6.21 -1.48 -12.59
C GLU A 84 6.31 -1.14 -14.08
N PHE A 85 7.34 -0.38 -14.43
CA PHE A 85 7.62 0.09 -15.78
C PHE A 85 8.54 -0.89 -16.50
N HIS A 86 8.27 -1.09 -17.79
CA HIS A 86 8.99 -2.02 -18.63
C HIS A 86 9.64 -1.31 -19.83
N GLY A 87 10.83 -1.75 -20.23
CA GLY A 87 11.59 -1.15 -21.34
C GLY A 87 10.93 -1.29 -22.73
N ASP A 88 9.74 -1.87 -22.83
CA ASP A 88 8.93 -1.91 -24.05
C ASP A 88 7.86 -0.81 -24.10
N GLY A 89 7.80 0.07 -23.10
CA GLY A 89 6.86 1.17 -23.01
C GLY A 89 5.55 0.81 -22.31
N THR A 90 5.47 -0.38 -21.70
CA THR A 90 4.33 -0.81 -20.89
C THR A 90 4.56 -0.55 -19.40
N VAL A 91 3.46 -0.45 -18.66
CA VAL A 91 3.46 -0.32 -17.20
C VAL A 91 2.32 -1.13 -16.61
N THR A 92 2.58 -1.81 -15.50
CA THR A 92 1.55 -2.49 -14.71
C THR A 92 1.42 -1.81 -13.36
N GLU A 93 0.18 -1.54 -12.93
CA GLU A 93 -0.14 -1.14 -11.56
C GLU A 93 -0.72 -2.34 -10.80
N ARG A 94 -0.25 -2.55 -9.56
CA ARG A 94 -1.00 -3.27 -8.53
C ARG A 94 -1.44 -2.31 -7.43
N HIS A 95 -2.73 -2.21 -7.15
CA HIS A 95 -3.23 -1.22 -6.20
C HIS A 95 -4.33 -1.69 -5.25
N TRP A 96 -4.45 -0.97 -4.14
CA TRP A 96 -5.60 -1.00 -3.23
C TRP A 96 -6.36 0.30 -3.36
N HIS A 97 -7.70 0.23 -3.28
CA HIS A 97 -8.57 1.38 -3.52
C HIS A 97 -9.66 1.41 -2.45
N TRP A 98 -9.81 2.57 -1.82
CA TRP A 98 -10.84 2.88 -0.85
C TRP A 98 -11.65 4.10 -1.28
N SER A 99 -12.95 4.09 -1.01
CA SER A 99 -13.84 5.20 -1.36
C SER A 99 -14.94 5.36 -0.32
N GLN A 100 -15.33 6.60 -0.06
CA GLN A 100 -16.48 6.91 0.79
C GLN A 100 -17.81 6.37 0.24
N ARG A 101 -17.89 6.07 -1.07
CA ARG A 101 -19.06 5.39 -1.68
C ARG A 101 -19.17 3.93 -1.24
N ASN A 102 -18.03 3.27 -1.06
CA ASN A 102 -17.92 1.84 -0.75
C ASN A 102 -16.99 1.69 0.46
N ARG A 103 -17.54 1.96 1.64
CA ARG A 103 -16.79 1.90 2.88
C ARG A 103 -16.44 0.45 3.23
N VAL A 104 -15.30 0.28 3.88
CA VAL A 104 -14.78 -1.01 4.32
C VAL A 104 -14.48 -0.96 5.80
N ASP A 105 -14.67 -2.09 6.48
CA ASP A 105 -14.27 -2.23 7.86
C ASP A 105 -12.76 -2.12 8.02
N ARG A 106 -12.33 -1.62 9.18
CA ARG A 106 -10.96 -1.81 9.64
C ARG A 106 -10.75 -3.29 9.95
N THR A 107 -9.56 -3.76 9.68
CA THR A 107 -9.17 -5.16 9.92
C THR A 107 -7.86 -5.21 10.68
N TYR A 108 -7.64 -6.31 11.40
CA TYR A 108 -6.42 -6.50 12.15
C TYR A 108 -5.30 -7.05 11.26
N THR A 109 -4.10 -6.53 11.48
CA THR A 109 -2.89 -6.96 10.78
C THR A 109 -2.32 -8.28 11.31
N GLY A 110 -2.77 -8.76 12.47
CA GLY A 110 -2.16 -9.91 13.15
C GLY A 110 -0.94 -9.58 14.01
N PHE A 111 -0.49 -8.32 14.04
CA PHE A 111 0.64 -7.87 14.85
C PHE A 111 0.16 -7.17 16.12
N VAL A 112 0.75 -7.52 17.26
CA VAL A 112 0.43 -6.92 18.57
C VAL A 112 1.65 -6.16 19.07
N ALA A 113 1.47 -4.88 19.41
CA ALA A 113 2.53 -4.00 19.88
C ALA A 113 2.88 -4.25 21.35
N ARG A 114 3.67 -5.30 21.60
CA ARG A 114 4.06 -5.72 22.95
C ARG A 114 5.32 -5.00 23.45
N ASN A 115 5.36 -4.67 24.73
CA ASN A 115 6.51 -3.99 25.36
C ASN A 115 6.98 -2.75 24.58
N CYS A 116 6.03 -1.95 24.09
CA CYS A 116 6.26 -0.67 23.41
C CYS A 116 5.80 0.49 24.32
N PRO A 117 6.15 1.75 24.03
CA PRO A 117 5.67 2.90 24.81
C PRO A 117 4.15 3.12 24.70
N THR A 118 3.50 2.44 23.76
CA THR A 118 2.05 2.42 23.51
C THR A 118 1.32 1.40 24.39
N ARG A 119 -0.02 1.36 24.32
CA ARG A 119 -0.80 0.23 24.86
C ARG A 119 -0.57 -1.04 24.01
N GLU A 120 -0.72 -2.21 24.63
CA GLU A 120 -0.58 -3.49 23.91
C GLU A 120 -1.84 -3.81 23.10
N CYS A 121 -1.89 -3.31 21.87
CA CYS A 121 -3.03 -3.48 20.99
C CYS A 121 -2.66 -4.24 19.72
N GLU A 122 -3.60 -5.01 19.17
CA GLU A 122 -3.47 -5.57 17.82
C GLU A 122 -3.68 -4.45 16.80
N ILE A 123 -2.71 -4.28 15.91
CA ILE A 123 -2.63 -3.14 15.00
C ILE A 123 -3.65 -3.31 13.88
N GLN A 124 -4.40 -2.24 13.59
CA GLN A 124 -5.43 -2.22 12.55
C GLN A 124 -4.93 -1.55 11.25
N THR A 125 -5.58 -1.91 10.14
CA THR A 125 -5.42 -1.26 8.83
C THR A 125 -6.78 -1.13 8.14
N ALA A 126 -6.83 -0.40 7.02
CA ALA A 126 -8.01 -0.40 6.15
C ALA A 126 -8.25 -1.79 5.54
N GLY A 127 -9.51 -2.22 5.51
CA GLY A 127 -9.92 -3.53 5.00
C GLY A 127 -9.36 -3.82 3.60
N GLY A 128 -8.83 -5.04 3.42
CA GLY A 128 -8.22 -5.51 2.18
C GLY A 128 -6.73 -5.20 2.05
N TYR A 129 -6.16 -4.27 2.83
CA TYR A 129 -4.73 -3.97 2.72
C TYR A 129 -3.82 -5.07 3.27
N GLU A 130 -4.28 -5.79 4.29
CA GLU A 130 -3.55 -6.82 5.00
C GLU A 130 -3.18 -8.03 4.12
N PHE A 131 -3.88 -8.23 2.98
CA PHE A 131 -3.64 -9.29 2.00
C PHE A 131 -3.43 -8.73 0.58
N THR A 132 -2.48 -9.28 -0.19
CA THR A 132 -2.33 -8.91 -1.61
C THR A 132 -3.46 -9.39 -2.50
N GLY A 133 -4.20 -10.43 -2.09
CA GLY A 133 -5.33 -10.95 -2.87
C GLY A 133 -6.48 -9.96 -3.09
N SER A 134 -6.52 -8.87 -2.32
CA SER A 134 -7.51 -7.80 -2.46
C SER A 134 -7.05 -6.64 -3.37
N SER A 135 -5.81 -6.66 -3.84
CA SER A 135 -5.34 -5.67 -4.80
C SER A 135 -6.00 -5.88 -6.17
N LYS A 136 -6.15 -4.79 -6.92
CA LYS A 136 -6.51 -4.79 -8.32
C LYS A 136 -5.28 -4.57 -9.18
N THR A 137 -5.39 -4.90 -10.46
CA THR A 137 -4.34 -4.66 -11.44
C THR A 137 -4.87 -3.75 -12.54
N LEU A 138 -4.06 -2.80 -12.98
CA LEU A 138 -4.22 -2.11 -14.26
C LEU A 138 -2.98 -2.37 -15.11
N ASP A 139 -3.18 -2.42 -16.42
CA ASP A 139 -2.10 -2.46 -17.40
C ASP A 139 -2.23 -1.21 -18.28
N GLY A 140 -1.09 -0.70 -18.74
CA GLY A 140 -1.03 0.54 -19.48
C GLY A 140 0.24 0.69 -20.29
N THR A 141 0.36 1.85 -20.92
CA THR A 141 1.56 2.33 -21.58
C THR A 141 1.98 3.66 -20.98
N TYR A 142 3.23 4.04 -21.19
CA TYR A 142 3.75 5.30 -20.67
C TYR A 142 4.66 6.00 -21.66
N THR A 143 4.81 7.30 -21.45
CA THR A 143 5.79 8.14 -22.16
C THR A 143 6.51 9.03 -21.16
N VAL A 144 7.76 9.35 -21.48
CA VAL A 144 8.60 10.27 -20.71
C VAL A 144 9.02 11.40 -21.65
N ASP A 145 8.74 12.64 -21.27
CA ASP A 145 9.19 13.85 -21.96
C ASP A 145 9.87 14.78 -20.95
N GLY A 146 11.21 14.76 -20.93
CA GLY A 146 11.99 15.44 -19.89
C GLY A 146 11.65 14.92 -18.50
N ASN A 147 11.08 15.78 -17.66
CA ASN A 147 10.65 15.44 -16.30
C ASN A 147 9.17 15.07 -16.21
N THR A 148 8.43 15.06 -17.31
CA THR A 148 7.01 14.71 -17.30
C THR A 148 6.84 13.23 -17.65
N LEU A 149 6.14 12.53 -16.77
CA LEU A 149 5.68 11.16 -16.98
C LEU A 149 4.18 11.18 -17.27
N GLU A 150 3.77 10.63 -18.40
CA GLU A 150 2.36 10.43 -18.74
C GLU A 150 2.10 8.93 -18.86
N ILE A 151 1.09 8.45 -18.13
CA ILE A 151 0.67 7.05 -18.12
C ILE A 151 -0.74 6.97 -18.68
N THR A 152 -0.96 6.03 -19.59
CA THR A 152 -2.27 5.72 -20.17
C THR A 152 -2.66 4.30 -19.77
N TRP A 153 -3.80 4.16 -19.09
CA TRP A 153 -4.27 2.89 -18.55
C TRP A 153 -5.36 2.26 -19.43
N ASN A 154 -5.51 0.93 -19.34
CA ASN A 154 -6.60 0.14 -19.91
C ASN A 154 -6.84 0.42 -21.42
N ASP A 155 -5.78 0.35 -22.22
CA ASP A 155 -5.83 0.58 -23.68
C ASP A 155 -6.35 1.96 -24.10
N GLY A 156 -6.04 3.02 -23.33
CA GLY A 156 -6.42 4.40 -23.71
C GLY A 156 -7.68 4.93 -23.05
N GLN A 157 -8.21 4.25 -22.03
CA GLN A 157 -9.47 4.67 -21.41
C GLN A 157 -9.32 5.88 -20.49
N PHE A 158 -8.18 6.01 -19.81
CA PHE A 158 -7.89 7.12 -18.92
C PHE A 158 -6.39 7.29 -18.74
N TRP A 159 -5.96 8.49 -18.39
CA TRP A 159 -4.55 8.86 -18.24
C TRP A 159 -4.29 9.65 -16.97
N GLU A 160 -3.06 9.56 -16.49
CA GLU A 160 -2.51 10.40 -15.41
C GLU A 160 -1.14 10.94 -15.79
N LYS A 161 -0.83 12.11 -15.23
CA LYS A 161 0.41 12.84 -15.47
C LYS A 161 1.09 13.20 -14.17
N TRP A 162 2.40 13.06 -14.18
CA TRP A 162 3.28 13.27 -13.05
C TRP A 162 4.45 14.14 -13.45
N GLU A 163 4.86 15.02 -12.53
CA GLU A 163 6.16 15.69 -12.59
C GLU A 163 7.15 14.84 -11.80
N MET A 164 8.33 14.63 -12.39
CA MET A 164 9.40 13.82 -11.83
C MET A 164 10.57 14.70 -11.37
N THR A 165 11.19 14.32 -10.27
CA THR A 165 12.44 14.94 -9.82
C THR A 165 13.36 13.88 -9.24
N THR A 166 14.62 13.84 -9.68
CA THR A 166 15.62 12.93 -9.11
C THR A 166 16.05 13.41 -7.73
N THR A 167 16.07 12.52 -6.74
CA THR A 167 16.51 12.78 -5.37
C THR A 167 17.53 11.72 -4.93
N ALA A 168 18.10 11.86 -3.73
CA ALA A 168 19.11 10.93 -3.18
C ALA A 168 20.25 10.62 -4.17
N ASP A 169 20.87 11.67 -4.73
CA ASP A 169 21.94 11.56 -5.74
C ASP A 169 21.56 10.69 -6.97
N GLY A 170 20.27 10.67 -7.31
CA GLY A 170 19.73 9.90 -8.42
C GLY A 170 19.36 8.46 -8.06
N ALA A 171 19.50 8.03 -6.80
CA ALA A 171 19.01 6.73 -6.33
C ALA A 171 17.48 6.66 -6.23
N LEU A 172 16.81 7.83 -6.17
CA LEU A 172 15.34 7.95 -6.13
C LEU A 172 14.82 8.94 -7.17
N VAL A 173 13.53 8.79 -7.49
CA VAL A 173 12.75 9.74 -8.30
C VAL A 173 11.47 10.04 -7.54
N SER A 174 11.21 11.28 -7.16
CA SER A 174 9.90 11.68 -6.62
C SER A 174 8.90 11.93 -7.75
N LEU A 175 7.65 11.57 -7.53
CA LEU A 175 6.50 11.92 -8.37
C LEU A 175 5.59 12.88 -7.62
N GLU A 176 5.25 13.99 -8.27
CA GLU A 176 4.18 14.89 -7.86
C GLU A 176 3.06 14.87 -8.90
N TYR A 177 1.82 14.71 -8.44
CA TYR A 177 0.66 14.64 -9.33
C TYR A 177 0.46 15.97 -10.07
N VAL A 178 0.21 15.88 -11.38
CA VAL A 178 -0.06 17.05 -12.24
C VAL A 178 -1.52 17.07 -12.67
N ASP A 179 -1.98 16.03 -13.36
CA ASP A 179 -3.33 16.00 -13.94
C ASP A 179 -3.79 14.57 -14.30
N SER A 180 -5.08 14.40 -14.57
CA SER A 180 -5.70 13.15 -15.03
C SER A 180 -7.10 13.41 -15.60
N ASP A 181 -7.62 12.52 -16.44
CA ASP A 181 -9.01 12.58 -16.92
C ASP A 181 -10.03 11.76 -16.12
N PHE A 182 -9.59 11.08 -15.05
CA PHE A 182 -10.45 10.25 -14.18
C PHE A 182 -10.74 10.89 -12.81
N GLY A 183 -10.48 12.19 -12.67
CA GLY A 183 -10.87 12.97 -11.50
C GLY A 183 -9.99 12.75 -10.25
N ALA A 184 -8.74 12.30 -10.43
CA ALA A 184 -7.74 12.50 -9.39
C ALA A 184 -7.47 14.01 -9.24
N THR A 185 -6.90 14.37 -8.10
CA THR A 185 -6.67 15.79 -7.73
C THR A 185 -5.34 15.99 -7.04
N HIS A 186 -4.83 14.94 -6.40
CA HIS A 186 -3.62 14.96 -5.61
C HIS A 186 -2.97 13.57 -5.67
N GLY A 187 -1.65 13.54 -5.53
CA GLY A 187 -0.91 12.30 -5.44
C GLY A 187 0.57 12.54 -5.23
N TYR A 188 1.22 11.53 -4.69
CA TYR A 188 2.64 11.48 -4.40
C TYR A 188 3.18 10.12 -4.81
N GLY A 189 4.44 10.05 -5.22
CA GLY A 189 5.09 8.77 -5.44
C GLY A 189 6.60 8.85 -5.36
N TYR A 190 7.24 7.69 -5.28
CA TYR A 190 8.70 7.56 -5.37
C TYR A 190 9.09 6.32 -6.15
N GLY A 191 10.06 6.47 -7.03
CA GLY A 191 10.63 5.46 -7.92
C GLY A 191 12.05 5.05 -7.55
N SER A 192 12.31 3.76 -7.66
CA SER A 192 13.61 3.11 -7.44
C SER A 192 13.72 1.84 -8.28
N ASN A 193 14.85 1.17 -8.21
CA ASN A 193 15.07 -0.17 -8.75
C ASN A 193 15.01 -1.25 -7.66
N ALA A 194 14.89 -0.88 -6.37
CA ALA A 194 14.71 -1.81 -5.27
C ALA A 194 13.48 -2.71 -5.48
N ALA A 195 13.67 -4.01 -5.31
CA ALA A 195 12.63 -5.00 -5.53
C ALA A 195 11.47 -4.83 -4.54
N TRP A 196 10.31 -5.35 -4.92
CA TRP A 196 9.10 -5.27 -4.09
C TRP A 196 9.24 -5.96 -2.72
N ASN A 197 10.14 -6.93 -2.62
CA ASN A 197 10.51 -7.64 -1.39
C ASN A 197 11.77 -7.07 -0.69
N ASP A 198 12.35 -5.97 -1.19
CA ASP A 198 13.42 -5.24 -0.50
C ASP A 198 12.80 -4.37 0.59
N ARG A 199 12.24 -5.02 1.61
CA ARG A 199 11.66 -4.36 2.77
C ARG A 199 12.76 -4.04 3.78
N VAL A 200 12.85 -2.78 4.18
CA VAL A 200 13.73 -2.34 5.27
C VAL A 200 13.14 -2.82 6.59
N SER A 201 13.97 -3.33 7.51
CA SER A 201 13.48 -3.90 8.77
C SER A 201 12.90 -2.83 9.71
N ASN A 202 12.04 -3.23 10.65
CA ASN A 202 11.53 -2.29 11.65
C ASN A 202 12.67 -1.70 12.51
N ALA A 203 13.75 -2.45 12.76
CA ALA A 203 14.89 -1.94 13.51
C ALA A 203 15.58 -0.80 12.77
N ASP A 204 15.78 -0.95 11.46
CA ASP A 204 16.41 0.08 10.62
C ASP A 204 15.50 1.30 10.45
N ILE A 205 14.19 1.08 10.29
CA ILE A 205 13.20 2.18 10.29
C ILE A 205 13.27 2.96 11.61
N ALA A 206 13.30 2.28 12.76
CA ALA A 206 13.37 2.95 14.06
C ALA A 206 14.70 3.68 14.28
N ALA A 207 15.78 3.22 13.65
CA ALA A 207 17.11 3.81 13.74
C ALA A 207 17.35 4.95 12.74
N ALA A 208 16.49 5.13 11.74
CA ALA A 208 16.57 6.22 10.77
C ALA A 208 16.52 7.59 11.48
N ASP A 209 17.14 8.60 10.89
CA ASP A 209 17.06 9.97 11.40
C ASP A 209 15.74 10.63 10.97
N HIS A 210 14.69 10.39 11.74
CA HIS A 210 13.34 10.92 11.49
C HIS A 210 13.27 12.46 11.55
N SER A 211 14.33 13.14 12.04
CA SER A 211 14.38 14.60 12.00
C SER A 211 14.58 15.16 10.58
N ASN A 212 15.06 14.33 9.65
CA ASN A 212 15.22 14.68 8.24
C ASN A 212 13.96 14.38 7.40
N PHE A 213 12.96 13.70 7.95
CA PHE A 213 11.75 13.41 7.20
C PHE A 213 10.83 14.62 7.13
N GLU A 214 10.52 15.02 5.91
CA GLU A 214 9.46 15.97 5.59
C GLU A 214 8.15 15.22 5.37
N HIS A 215 7.03 15.88 5.61
CA HIS A 215 5.72 15.34 5.27
C HIS A 215 4.92 16.33 4.43
N SER A 216 4.10 15.78 3.54
CA SER A 216 3.08 16.51 2.79
C SER A 216 1.81 15.69 2.77
N TYR A 217 0.65 16.30 3.03
CA TYR A 217 -0.62 15.59 3.03
C TYR A 217 -1.76 16.41 2.43
N ARG A 218 -2.75 15.69 1.91
CA ARG A 218 -4.05 16.21 1.46
C ARG A 218 -5.12 15.26 1.96
N LEU A 219 -5.91 15.69 2.93
CA LEU A 219 -6.89 14.87 3.63
C LEU A 219 -8.25 15.54 3.57
N TRP A 220 -9.24 14.83 3.05
CA TRP A 220 -10.63 15.21 3.25
C TRP A 220 -11.06 14.81 4.67
N LYS A 221 -11.62 15.77 5.41
CA LYS A 221 -12.08 15.57 6.79
C LYS A 221 -13.32 16.39 7.10
N THR A 222 -14.00 16.00 8.17
CA THR A 222 -14.85 16.92 8.93
C THR A 222 -14.35 16.97 10.37
N THR A 223 -14.66 18.04 11.10
CA THR A 223 -14.31 18.10 12.53
C THR A 223 -15.51 18.58 13.33
N HIS A 224 -15.54 18.25 14.62
CA HIS A 224 -16.58 18.79 15.50
C HIS A 224 -16.56 20.33 15.55
N SER A 225 -15.38 20.94 15.40
CA SER A 225 -15.18 22.39 15.36
C SER A 225 -15.41 23.03 13.99
N ASN A 226 -15.40 22.25 12.91
CA ASN A 226 -15.65 22.66 11.54
C ASN A 226 -16.48 21.56 10.87
N PRO A 227 -17.83 21.64 10.96
CA PRO A 227 -18.71 20.62 10.43
C PRO A 227 -18.72 20.62 8.90
N ASP A 228 -18.24 21.69 8.27
CA ASP A 228 -18.17 21.77 6.82
C ASP A 228 -16.99 20.93 6.32
N PRO A 229 -17.25 19.97 5.41
CA PRO A 229 -16.21 19.23 4.71
C PRO A 229 -15.16 20.14 4.08
N HIS A 230 -13.89 19.82 4.28
CA HIS A 230 -12.77 20.57 3.71
C HIS A 230 -11.61 19.64 3.37
N ILE A 231 -10.69 20.14 2.53
CA ILE A 231 -9.39 19.51 2.32
C ILE A 231 -8.42 20.16 3.30
N ASP A 232 -8.07 19.41 4.34
CA ASP A 232 -6.96 19.70 5.23
C ASP A 232 -5.65 19.40 4.49
N SER A 233 -4.69 20.32 4.57
CA SER A 233 -3.40 20.22 3.89
C SER A 233 -2.31 20.82 4.75
N GLY A 234 -1.15 20.17 4.74
CA GLY A 234 0.03 20.68 5.43
C GLY A 234 1.29 20.09 4.85
N ASP A 235 2.33 20.92 4.85
CA ASP A 235 3.71 20.56 4.56
C ASP A 235 4.54 20.91 5.80
N GLY A 236 5.47 20.04 6.20
CA GLY A 236 6.25 20.30 7.39
C GLY A 236 7.42 19.37 7.61
N SER A 237 8.31 19.82 8.49
CA SER A 237 9.47 19.07 8.97
C SER A 237 9.71 19.43 10.45
N PRO A 238 10.09 18.46 11.31
CA PRO A 238 10.17 17.03 11.00
C PRO A 238 8.78 16.38 10.88
N PHE A 239 8.74 15.12 10.44
CA PHE A 239 7.59 14.26 10.63
C PHE A 239 7.22 14.22 12.12
N TRP A 240 5.92 14.38 12.44
CA TRP A 240 5.47 14.63 13.82
C TRP A 240 5.69 13.47 14.80
N VAL A 241 6.06 12.27 14.33
CA VAL A 241 6.53 11.16 15.16
C VAL A 241 7.97 10.83 14.83
N THR A 242 8.90 11.30 15.66
CA THR A 242 10.34 11.06 15.47
C THR A 242 10.88 9.87 16.26
N ASP A 243 10.23 9.53 17.38
CA ASP A 243 10.78 8.62 18.38
C ASP A 243 10.09 7.25 18.33
N TRP A 244 10.55 6.41 17.41
CA TRP A 244 10.03 5.06 17.23
C TRP A 244 10.76 4.04 18.11
N SER A 245 9.98 3.20 18.80
CA SER A 245 10.50 2.04 19.52
C SER A 245 10.13 0.76 18.82
N VAL A 246 11.11 -0.15 18.69
CA VAL A 246 10.85 -1.51 18.20
C VAL A 246 10.13 -2.30 19.28
N CYS A 247 8.93 -2.80 18.97
CA CYS A 247 8.17 -3.63 19.90
C CYS A 247 8.80 -5.03 20.03
N SER A 248 8.46 -5.73 21.11
CA SER A 248 8.98 -7.07 21.41
C SER A 248 8.82 -8.01 20.22
N GLY A 249 9.93 -8.68 19.87
CA GLY A 249 9.99 -9.59 18.72
C GLY A 249 10.25 -8.90 17.37
N GLY A 250 10.48 -7.59 17.34
CA GLY A 250 10.85 -6.87 16.11
C GLY A 250 9.74 -6.73 15.08
N SER A 251 8.51 -7.11 15.44
CA SER A 251 7.42 -7.33 14.49
C SER A 251 6.66 -6.06 14.11
N CYS A 252 6.77 -5.01 14.92
CA CYS A 252 6.13 -3.71 14.73
C CYS A 252 6.89 -2.60 15.49
N LEU A 253 6.50 -1.36 15.24
CA LEU A 253 6.96 -0.17 15.93
C LEU A 253 5.82 0.44 16.75
N GLY A 254 6.20 1.09 17.85
CA GLY A 254 5.30 1.89 18.67
C GLY A 254 5.95 3.21 19.04
N ALA A 255 5.15 4.27 19.04
CA ALA A 255 5.54 5.59 19.51
C ALA A 255 4.35 6.25 20.23
N ARG A 256 4.65 7.15 21.16
CA ARG A 256 3.62 7.92 21.88
C ARG A 256 4.03 9.38 21.87
N THR A 257 3.11 10.25 21.46
CA THR A 257 3.32 11.70 21.61
C THR A 257 3.06 12.12 23.06
N ASP A 258 3.78 13.16 23.48
CA ASP A 258 3.56 13.79 24.78
C ASP A 258 2.14 14.37 24.91
N GLY A 259 1.70 14.56 26.17
CA GLY A 259 0.38 15.11 26.48
C GLY A 259 -0.43 14.33 27.52
N GLY A 260 0.18 13.34 28.20
CA GLY A 260 -0.52 12.52 29.18
C GLY A 260 -1.70 11.77 28.55
N THR A 261 -2.91 11.93 29.11
CA THR A 261 -4.15 11.36 28.53
C THR A 261 -4.57 12.00 27.20
N SER A 262 -3.95 13.12 26.81
CA SER A 262 -4.16 13.74 25.49
C SER A 262 -3.14 13.27 24.44
N GLY A 263 -2.17 12.44 24.84
CA GLY A 263 -1.20 11.85 23.93
C GLY A 263 -1.86 10.92 22.91
N THR A 264 -1.15 10.65 21.82
CA THR A 264 -1.58 9.76 20.75
C THR A 264 -0.64 8.56 20.71
N ASP A 265 -1.22 7.36 20.69
CA ASP A 265 -0.46 6.15 20.39
C ASP A 265 -0.37 5.99 18.88
N TYR A 266 0.84 5.73 18.39
CA TYR A 266 1.14 5.42 17.00
C TYR A 266 1.77 4.04 16.91
N TYR A 267 1.33 3.28 15.91
CA TYR A 267 1.80 1.94 15.64
C TYR A 267 2.18 1.84 14.16
N VAL A 268 3.29 1.18 13.83
CA VAL A 268 3.61 0.77 12.47
C VAL A 268 3.82 -0.73 12.41
N SER A 269 3.18 -1.40 11.47
CA SER A 269 3.40 -2.84 11.23
C SER A 269 3.39 -3.17 9.76
N PRO A 270 4.08 -4.24 9.33
CA PRO A 270 3.95 -4.74 7.97
C PRO A 270 2.53 -5.27 7.68
N ALA A 271 2.16 -5.30 6.41
CA ALA A 271 1.01 -6.08 5.96
C ALA A 271 1.31 -7.60 6.08
N ARG A 272 0.27 -8.40 6.34
CA ARG A 272 0.45 -9.80 6.78
C ARG A 272 0.67 -10.80 5.66
N SER A 273 0.11 -10.59 4.47
CA SER A 273 0.15 -11.62 3.41
C SER A 273 0.48 -11.04 2.04
N PRO A 274 1.67 -11.33 1.48
CA PRO A 274 2.81 -11.93 2.17
C PRO A 274 3.45 -10.94 3.16
N ILE A 275 4.09 -11.46 4.20
CA ILE A 275 5.06 -10.72 5.02
C ILE A 275 6.33 -10.52 4.18
N GLY A 276 7.05 -9.41 4.42
CA GLY A 276 8.35 -9.14 3.78
C GLY A 276 8.26 -8.32 2.49
N HIS A 277 7.05 -7.87 2.13
CA HIS A 277 6.88 -6.85 1.10
C HIS A 277 7.06 -5.44 1.72
N ARG A 278 7.41 -4.44 0.90
CA ARG A 278 7.47 -3.00 1.26
C ARG A 278 6.15 -2.37 1.77
N ARG A 279 5.14 -3.15 2.15
CA ARG A 279 3.82 -2.68 2.60
C ARG A 279 3.79 -2.58 4.12
N ASP A 280 3.46 -1.40 4.60
CA ASP A 280 3.29 -1.06 6.02
C ASP A 280 1.90 -0.46 6.26
N THR A 281 1.49 -0.39 7.51
CA THR A 281 0.34 0.42 7.91
C THR A 281 0.72 1.23 9.13
N MET A 282 0.26 2.46 9.20
CA MET A 282 0.27 3.26 10.42
C MET A 282 -1.13 3.29 11.02
N TRP A 283 -1.24 2.93 12.29
CA TRP A 283 -2.46 3.04 13.06
C TRP A 283 -2.25 4.03 14.20
N SER A 284 -3.21 4.91 14.44
CA SER A 284 -3.10 5.85 15.56
C SER A 284 -4.44 6.28 16.12
N TRP A 285 -4.42 6.67 17.39
CA TRP A 285 -5.59 7.19 18.10
C TRP A 285 -5.17 7.90 19.40
N ARG A 286 -5.99 8.85 19.84
CA ARG A 286 -5.77 9.60 21.09
C ARG A 286 -6.16 8.77 22.31
N LEU A 287 -5.33 8.78 23.35
CA LEU A 287 -5.57 8.04 24.60
C LEU A 287 -6.93 8.38 25.23
N SER A 288 -7.30 9.66 25.22
CA SER A 288 -8.59 10.17 25.70
C SER A 288 -9.80 9.49 25.04
N ASN A 289 -9.67 9.03 23.80
CA ASN A 289 -10.78 8.40 23.08
C ASN A 289 -11.06 6.99 23.64
N ALA A 290 -10.01 6.24 23.98
CA ALA A 290 -10.15 4.94 24.63
C ALA A 290 -10.62 5.12 26.09
N ASP A 291 -10.02 6.06 26.82
CA ASP A 291 -10.33 6.32 28.24
C ASP A 291 -11.76 6.81 28.41
N GLY A 292 -12.22 7.73 27.57
CA GLY A 292 -13.59 8.23 27.57
C GLY A 292 -14.64 7.15 27.27
N ARG A 293 -14.23 6.02 26.69
CA ARG A 293 -15.06 4.85 26.42
C ARG A 293 -14.82 3.69 27.38
N ASN A 294 -13.93 3.86 28.36
CA ASN A 294 -13.49 2.79 29.26
C ASN A 294 -12.96 1.55 28.51
N GLU A 295 -12.20 1.77 27.43
CA GLU A 295 -11.57 0.74 26.62
C GLU A 295 -10.05 0.74 26.83
N TYR A 296 -9.42 -0.45 26.81
CA TYR A 296 -7.96 -0.54 26.82
C TYR A 296 -7.39 -0.16 25.46
N CYS A 297 -7.83 -0.81 24.39
CA CYS A 297 -7.51 -0.45 23.01
C CYS A 297 -8.69 0.27 22.39
N TYR A 298 -8.45 1.41 21.72
CA TYR A 298 -9.53 2.16 21.09
C TYR A 298 -10.14 1.37 19.93
N THR A 299 -11.44 1.11 20.00
CA THR A 299 -12.19 0.38 18.96
C THR A 299 -13.09 1.27 18.09
N GLY A 300 -13.10 2.59 18.35
CA GLY A 300 -13.88 3.54 17.57
C GLY A 300 -13.22 3.95 16.25
N ASN A 301 -13.55 5.16 15.78
CA ASN A 301 -13.07 5.71 14.53
C ASN A 301 -11.59 6.14 14.63
N SER A 302 -10.70 5.16 14.64
CA SER A 302 -9.24 5.33 14.71
C SER A 302 -8.64 5.63 13.34
N HIS A 303 -7.46 6.24 13.32
CA HIS A 303 -6.79 6.59 12.08
C HIS A 303 -5.99 5.40 11.54
N VAL A 304 -6.41 4.83 10.40
CA VAL A 304 -5.68 3.77 9.69
C VAL A 304 -5.10 4.29 8.38
N LYS A 305 -3.81 4.06 8.19
CA LYS A 305 -3.04 4.63 7.09
C LYS A 305 -2.21 3.54 6.42
N PRO A 306 -2.74 2.84 5.41
CA PRO A 306 -1.94 2.01 4.52
C PRO A 306 -0.78 2.81 3.90
N MET A 307 0.43 2.24 3.91
CA MET A 307 1.67 2.89 3.47
C MET A 307 2.57 1.92 2.72
N MET A 308 3.41 2.43 1.84
CA MET A 308 4.51 1.67 1.26
C MET A 308 5.84 2.36 1.53
N GLN A 309 6.85 1.57 1.83
CA GLN A 309 8.20 2.05 2.10
C GLN A 309 8.81 2.62 0.83
N VAL A 310 9.35 3.83 0.95
CA VAL A 310 10.30 4.40 -0.01
C VAL A 310 11.67 3.85 0.35
N VAL A 311 12.25 3.13 -0.60
CA VAL A 311 13.52 2.40 -0.51
C VAL A 311 14.22 2.69 -1.83
N ASP A 312 15.46 3.14 -1.77
CA ASP A 312 16.22 3.54 -2.95
C ASP A 312 16.95 2.37 -3.60
N ASP A 313 17.69 2.65 -4.68
CA ASP A 313 18.50 1.66 -5.40
C ASP A 313 19.58 0.97 -4.53
N ASN A 314 19.94 1.54 -3.39
CA ASN A 314 20.94 1.00 -2.47
C ASN A 314 20.31 0.21 -1.31
N GLY A 315 18.98 0.14 -1.24
CA GLY A 315 18.25 -0.51 -0.15
C GLY A 315 18.08 0.38 1.09
N GLU A 316 18.38 1.67 1.01
CA GLU A 316 18.22 2.62 2.11
C GLU A 316 16.76 3.06 2.24
N PHE A 317 16.30 3.27 3.47
CA PHE A 317 14.95 3.74 3.77
C PHE A 317 14.85 5.27 3.70
N HIS A 318 13.91 5.75 2.92
CA HIS A 318 13.64 7.18 2.73
C HIS A 318 12.21 7.56 3.14
N GLY A 319 11.55 6.76 3.97
CA GLY A 319 10.20 7.06 4.48
C GLY A 319 9.07 6.26 3.83
N TRP A 320 7.89 6.87 3.72
CA TRP A 320 6.66 6.24 3.22
C TRP A 320 5.86 7.13 2.27
N VAL A 321 5.18 6.49 1.33
CA VAL A 321 4.01 7.04 0.64
C VAL A 321 2.78 6.29 1.11
N GLY A 322 1.69 7.00 1.37
CA GLY A 322 0.52 6.36 1.94
C GLY A 322 -0.78 7.08 1.64
N VAL A 323 -1.84 6.43 2.10
CA VAL A 323 -3.19 6.98 2.10
C VAL A 323 -3.77 6.87 3.49
N GLU A 324 -4.57 7.85 3.88
CA GLU A 324 -5.51 7.68 4.99
C GLU A 324 -6.80 7.08 4.41
N ALA A 325 -7.26 5.98 4.99
CA ALA A 325 -8.47 5.28 4.59
C ALA A 325 -9.28 4.90 5.84
N SER A 326 -9.45 5.89 6.71
CA SER A 326 -10.15 5.79 7.99
C SER A 326 -11.65 5.96 7.77
N LEU A 327 -12.27 4.97 7.14
CA LEU A 327 -13.70 5.00 6.84
C LEU A 327 -14.51 4.62 8.09
N ASN A 328 -15.47 5.45 8.45
CA ASN A 328 -16.23 5.28 9.68
C ASN A 328 -17.37 4.28 9.51
N GLU A 329 -17.15 3.12 10.12
CA GLU A 329 -18.15 2.06 10.29
C GLU A 329 -18.53 1.85 11.77
N THR A 330 -17.82 2.50 12.70
CA THR A 330 -18.02 2.31 14.15
C THR A 330 -19.09 3.21 14.75
N VAL A 331 -19.41 4.32 14.06
CA VAL A 331 -20.49 5.24 14.42
C VAL A 331 -21.33 5.49 13.15
N PRO A 332 -22.17 4.53 12.72
CA PRO A 332 -22.87 4.57 11.44
C PRO A 332 -23.73 5.83 11.23
N GLU A 333 -24.19 6.47 12.31
CA GLU A 333 -25.00 7.69 12.28
C GLU A 333 -24.24 8.89 11.70
N GLN A 334 -22.90 8.89 11.79
CA GLN A 334 -22.07 9.94 11.17
C GLN A 334 -21.88 9.71 9.66
N GLY A 335 -22.09 8.46 9.18
CA GLY A 335 -21.87 8.08 7.78
C GLY A 335 -20.52 8.57 7.26
N ALA A 336 -20.50 9.03 6.01
CA ALA A 336 -19.29 9.52 5.34
C ALA A 336 -18.67 10.78 5.99
N TYR A 337 -19.41 11.51 6.83
CA TYR A 337 -18.86 12.64 7.56
C TYR A 337 -17.93 12.22 8.70
N GLY A 338 -18.01 10.96 9.15
CA GLY A 338 -17.03 10.40 10.08
C GLY A 338 -15.76 9.90 9.39
N ASP A 339 -15.69 9.88 8.05
CA ASP A 339 -14.51 9.38 7.35
C ASP A 339 -13.35 10.39 7.40
N ASP A 340 -12.13 9.89 7.56
CA ASP A 340 -10.92 10.62 7.14
C ASP A 340 -10.31 9.87 5.96
N ILE A 341 -10.12 10.56 4.84
CA ILE A 341 -9.61 9.97 3.60
C ILE A 341 -8.67 10.91 2.88
N GLY A 342 -7.52 10.43 2.41
CA GLY A 342 -6.62 11.25 1.62
C GLY A 342 -5.27 10.62 1.33
N VAL A 343 -4.35 11.41 0.79
CA VAL A 343 -3.02 10.98 0.35
C VAL A 343 -1.95 11.72 1.14
N PHE A 344 -0.80 11.07 1.37
CA PHE A 344 0.34 11.70 2.01
C PHE A 344 1.67 11.06 1.59
N LYS A 345 2.75 11.81 1.83
CA LYS A 345 4.12 11.31 1.82
C LYS A 345 4.84 11.75 3.10
N ILE A 346 5.77 10.92 3.55
CA ILE A 346 6.75 11.17 4.60
C ILE A 346 8.08 10.75 4.00
N ALA A 347 9.01 11.66 3.70
CA ALA A 347 10.28 11.30 3.07
C ALA A 347 11.42 12.26 3.38
N SER A 348 12.66 11.76 3.32
CA SER A 348 13.91 12.53 3.42
C SER A 348 14.43 13.03 2.08
#